data_AF-A0A8J7VE55-F1
#
_entry.id   AF-A0A8J7VE55-F1
#
_cell.length_a   1.000
_cell.length_b   1.000
_cell.length_c   1.000
_cell.angle_alpha   90.00
_cell.angle_beta   90.00
_cell.angle_gamma   90.00
#
_symmetry.space_group_name_H-M   'P 1'
#
loop_
_entity.id
_entity.type
_entity.pdbx_description
1 polymer ?
#
loop_
_entity_poly.entity_id
_entity_poly.type
_entity_poly.pdbx_seq_one_letter_code
_entity_poly.pdbx_strand_id
1 'polypeptide(L)'
;MRRPALIFLALVTAVSLTAQERTFKAEELARPPSASRLDQLVDSAGLQGWGEWVEPLRQAAFQVYARDAAAAGPWYHLYRWARLFATPRGQAVESWLRAVEAARVGHSNMAERYALPPGSLAAEVPPALQRWLIGQPDFAREFFTTFDDVDQPIEVLSILRRIHAASPALFADYASLALAIAVVYDVPPPPDWPHGQVAARLLPRRLPDPVEAFNHWARLDRSGASVHRLRRLPASELKFVVDASAPLTELAWAQRQVTWPLAQFSQAYDQIRYREDRLQKQQFTWPASDYRLATILREGGICVDQAYFAANAGKARGLPTLLFRGAGLDGRHAWFGYLGASGWVLDAGRYAEQRYVAGLAHDPQSWRNFTDHELLFLSERFRATPLYQLSQLHADFALELLRGGDSRAAVRAARESVNREPRNLAGWQALLAAQEAAGDPAHEREATLREARRAFQRYPDLETAFARRLIQSLHARGEKAAAAVEEQQLLRKHQAGRVDLSIQQAGEILQRSLREDALPVRLKTYQRLLETHGRGAGIDFFDKVVTPFVLHLREQGQLPAARDALQRARQTLRVEPGGQLEGEFTRAAAELRKGR
;
A
#
# COMPACT_ATOMS: atom_id res chain seq x y z
N MET A 1 18.78 70.28 -2.06
CA MET A 1 18.99 69.09 -1.19
C MET A 1 17.75 68.88 -0.31
N ARG A 2 17.38 67.62 -0.03
CA ARG A 2 16.13 67.10 0.59
C ARG A 2 15.00 66.93 -0.45
N ARG A 3 14.47 65.74 -0.75
CA ARG A 3 14.12 64.57 0.08
C ARG A 3 14.24 63.24 -0.71
N PRO A 4 14.99 62.23 -0.20
CA PRO A 4 14.75 60.82 -0.52
C PRO A 4 14.32 59.98 0.70
N ALA A 5 14.10 60.59 1.87
CA ALA A 5 13.90 59.85 3.13
C ALA A 5 12.48 59.30 3.39
N LEU A 6 11.46 59.72 2.63
CA LEU A 6 10.06 59.33 2.90
C LEU A 6 9.62 58.03 2.21
N ILE A 7 10.24 57.66 1.09
CA ILE A 7 9.91 56.42 0.35
C ILE A 7 10.58 55.21 1.02
N PHE A 8 11.79 55.38 1.56
CA PHE A 8 12.50 54.32 2.27
C PHE A 8 11.84 53.95 3.61
N LEU A 9 11.26 54.92 4.32
CA LEU A 9 10.57 54.65 5.59
C LEU A 9 9.27 53.87 5.37
N ALA A 10 8.50 54.18 4.32
CA ALA A 10 7.26 53.47 3.98
C ALA A 10 7.49 52.01 3.53
N LEU A 11 8.55 51.74 2.76
CA LEU A 11 8.93 50.39 2.36
C LEU A 11 9.42 49.55 3.54
N VAL A 12 10.22 50.14 4.44
CA VAL A 12 10.73 49.44 5.63
C VAL A 12 9.62 49.18 6.66
N THR A 13 8.64 50.09 6.82
CA THR A 13 7.48 49.86 7.69
C THR A 13 6.52 48.81 7.12
N ALA A 14 6.30 48.78 5.80
CA ALA A 14 5.44 47.77 5.16
C ALA A 14 6.06 46.36 5.24
N VAL A 15 7.37 46.24 5.04
CA VAL A 15 8.11 44.97 5.22
C VAL A 15 8.17 44.53 6.69
N SER A 16 8.25 45.48 7.63
CA SER A 16 8.27 45.16 9.06
C SER A 16 6.89 44.77 9.61
N LEU A 17 5.81 45.36 9.11
CA LEU A 17 4.43 44.99 9.46
C LEU A 17 4.05 43.60 8.92
N THR A 18 4.45 43.27 7.68
CA THR A 18 4.21 41.94 7.09
C THR A 18 5.05 40.84 7.74
N ALA A 19 6.27 41.17 8.19
CA ALA A 19 7.10 40.24 8.97
C ALA A 19 6.52 39.97 10.38
N GLN A 20 5.90 40.97 11.00
CA GLN A 20 5.31 40.84 12.34
C GLN A 20 4.01 40.00 12.33
N GLU A 21 3.21 40.04 11.25
CA GLU A 21 2.01 39.21 11.06
C GLU A 21 2.29 37.71 10.90
N ARG A 22 3.51 37.36 10.48
CA ARG A 22 3.97 36.00 10.20
C ARG A 22 4.70 35.35 11.38
N THR A 23 4.64 35.94 12.57
CA THR A 23 5.17 35.36 13.81
C THR A 23 4.04 34.98 14.75
N PHE A 24 4.16 33.82 15.38
CA PHE A 24 3.16 33.30 16.32
C PHE A 24 3.61 33.61 17.75
N LYS A 25 2.75 34.26 18.53
CA LYS A 25 3.07 34.61 19.93
C LYS A 25 3.05 33.35 20.81
N ALA A 26 3.83 33.34 21.89
CA ALA A 26 3.88 32.22 22.82
C ALA A 26 2.50 31.81 23.39
N GLU A 27 1.63 32.79 23.61
CA GLU A 27 0.24 32.57 24.07
C GLU A 27 -0.63 31.87 23.02
N GLU A 28 -0.41 32.17 21.74
CA GLU A 28 -1.10 31.54 20.62
C GLU A 28 -0.65 30.09 20.45
N LEU A 29 0.66 29.85 20.54
CA LEU A 29 1.26 28.51 20.45
C LEU A 29 0.89 27.59 21.62
N ALA A 30 0.42 28.13 22.74
CA ALA A 30 -0.02 27.34 23.88
C ALA A 30 -1.36 26.61 23.63
N ARG A 31 -2.03 26.87 22.50
CA ARG A 31 -3.33 26.28 22.14
C ARG A 31 -3.33 25.85 20.67
N PRO A 32 -4.26 24.96 20.25
CA PRO A 32 -4.51 24.72 18.84
C PRO A 32 -4.88 26.02 18.11
N PRO A 33 -4.55 26.17 16.81
CA PRO A 33 -4.96 27.34 16.02
C PRO A 33 -6.48 27.56 16.08
N SER A 34 -6.90 28.80 16.34
CA SER A 34 -8.32 29.15 16.39
C SER A 34 -8.94 29.25 14.99
N ALA A 35 -10.25 29.06 14.87
CA ALA A 35 -10.96 29.18 13.59
C ALA A 35 -10.71 30.54 12.91
N SER A 36 -10.79 31.64 13.66
CA SER A 36 -10.50 32.99 13.13
C SER A 36 -9.06 33.13 12.63
N ARG A 37 -8.10 32.46 13.28
CA ARG A 37 -6.71 32.47 12.81
C ARG A 37 -6.53 31.68 11.52
N LEU A 38 -7.20 30.54 11.41
CA LEU A 38 -7.22 29.73 10.19
C LEU A 38 -7.84 30.50 9.02
N ASP A 39 -8.94 31.23 9.24
CA ASP A 39 -9.58 32.06 8.21
C ASP A 39 -8.64 33.16 7.71
N GLN A 40 -8.02 33.91 8.63
CA GLN A 40 -7.03 34.93 8.29
C GLN A 40 -5.88 34.34 7.47
N LEU A 41 -5.42 33.15 7.84
CA LEU A 41 -4.31 32.49 7.16
C LEU A 41 -4.69 32.09 5.72
N VAL A 42 -5.90 31.58 5.49
CA VAL A 42 -6.38 31.29 4.12
C VAL A 42 -6.51 32.57 3.29
N ASP A 43 -7.02 33.65 3.87
CA ASP A 43 -7.16 34.93 3.17
C ASP A 43 -5.79 35.52 2.82
N SER A 44 -4.84 35.53 3.76
CA SER A 44 -3.47 35.96 3.51
C SER A 44 -2.75 35.08 2.49
N ALA A 45 -2.90 33.75 2.57
CA ALA A 45 -2.33 32.82 1.61
C ALA A 45 -2.96 32.94 0.22
N GLY A 46 -4.23 33.34 0.11
CA GLY A 46 -4.88 33.64 -1.16
C GLY A 46 -4.26 34.84 -1.89
N LEU A 47 -3.73 35.81 -1.14
CA LEU A 47 -3.08 37.01 -1.69
C LEU A 47 -1.58 36.80 -1.94
N GLN A 48 -0.90 36.10 -1.04
CA GLN A 48 0.57 36.02 -1.01
C GLN A 48 1.11 34.65 -1.46
N GLY A 49 0.24 33.64 -1.57
CA GLY A 49 0.62 32.26 -1.77
C GLY A 49 0.94 31.53 -0.46
N TRP A 50 0.67 30.23 -0.43
CA TRP A 50 0.96 29.38 0.73
C TRP A 50 2.45 29.23 1.05
N GLY A 51 3.33 29.43 0.06
CA GLY A 51 4.79 29.34 0.23
C GLY A 51 5.34 30.24 1.34
N GLU A 52 4.79 31.44 1.47
CA GLU A 52 5.19 32.43 2.49
C GLU A 52 4.89 31.98 3.92
N TRP A 53 3.97 31.03 4.11
CA TRP A 53 3.53 30.53 5.41
C TRP A 53 4.18 29.20 5.80
N VAL A 54 4.87 28.52 4.87
CA VAL A 54 5.47 27.20 5.12
C VAL A 54 6.47 27.25 6.27
N GLU A 55 7.46 28.14 6.22
CA GLU A 55 8.51 28.22 7.25
C GLU A 55 7.99 28.78 8.58
N PRO A 56 7.17 29.86 8.63
CA PRO A 56 6.54 30.30 9.87
C PRO A 56 5.76 29.20 10.60
N LEU A 57 4.93 28.45 9.88
CA LEU A 57 4.13 27.37 10.45
C LEU A 57 5.02 26.19 10.87
N ARG A 58 6.08 25.90 10.12
CA ARG A 58 7.09 24.91 10.52
C ARG A 58 7.70 25.31 11.87
N GLN A 59 8.16 26.54 12.01
CA GLN A 59 8.77 27.04 13.25
C GLN A 59 7.79 26.97 14.42
N ALA A 60 6.53 27.35 14.21
CA ALA A 60 5.47 27.21 15.21
C ALA A 60 5.32 25.75 15.67
N ALA A 61 5.18 24.81 14.73
CA ALA A 61 5.04 23.38 15.03
C ALA A 61 6.25 22.85 15.82
N PHE A 62 7.46 23.23 15.45
CA PHE A 62 8.70 22.84 16.15
C PHE A 62 8.83 23.46 17.55
N GLN A 63 8.42 24.72 17.73
CA GLN A 63 8.39 25.37 19.04
C GLN A 63 7.41 24.69 19.99
N VAL A 64 6.22 24.32 19.49
CA VAL A 64 5.24 23.57 20.29
C VAL A 64 5.80 22.18 20.60
N TYR A 65 6.33 21.46 19.62
CA TYR A 65 6.89 20.12 19.81
C TYR A 65 8.04 20.08 20.84
N ALA A 66 8.91 21.09 20.85
CA ALA A 66 9.99 21.18 21.82
C ALA A 66 9.51 21.44 23.26
N ARG A 67 8.33 22.07 23.42
CA ARG A 67 7.71 22.33 24.74
C ARG A 67 6.84 21.18 25.21
N ASP A 68 5.98 20.69 24.32
CA ASP A 68 5.04 19.61 24.52
C ASP A 68 4.72 18.92 23.19
N ALA A 69 5.33 17.75 22.98
CA ALA A 69 5.12 16.95 21.77
C ALA A 69 3.65 16.54 21.57
N ALA A 70 2.89 16.32 22.65
CA ALA A 70 1.49 15.91 22.54
C ALA A 70 0.59 17.04 22.02
N ALA A 71 0.95 18.30 22.28
CA ALA A 71 0.21 19.48 21.81
C ALA A 71 0.57 19.90 20.37
N ALA A 72 1.63 19.34 19.78
CA ALA A 72 2.16 19.82 18.50
C ALA A 72 1.34 19.40 17.27
N GLY A 73 0.49 18.38 17.38
CA GLY A 73 -0.26 17.81 16.25
C GLY A 73 -1.03 18.83 15.40
N PRO A 74 -1.89 19.69 15.96
CA PRO A 74 -2.64 20.68 15.18
C PRO A 74 -1.74 21.65 14.40
N TRP A 75 -0.68 22.16 15.01
CA TRP A 75 0.29 23.04 14.35
C TRP A 75 1.09 22.31 13.28
N TYR A 76 1.48 21.06 13.55
CA TYR A 76 2.17 20.20 12.60
C TYR A 76 1.34 19.95 11.34
N HIS A 77 0.06 19.60 11.49
CA HIS A 77 -0.82 19.37 10.34
C HIS A 77 -1.12 20.65 9.56
N LEU A 78 -1.26 21.80 10.23
CA LEU A 78 -1.38 23.09 9.56
C LEU A 78 -0.15 23.41 8.70
N TYR A 79 1.04 23.17 9.24
CA TYR A 79 2.30 23.24 8.48
C TYR A 79 2.29 22.29 7.27
N ARG A 80 1.86 21.03 7.46
CA ARG A 80 1.81 20.03 6.38
C ARG A 80 0.86 20.44 5.26
N TRP A 81 -0.31 21.00 5.59
CA TRP A 81 -1.23 21.58 4.61
C TRP A 81 -0.60 22.74 3.85
N ALA A 82 0.02 23.69 4.56
CA ALA A 82 0.70 24.81 3.92
C ALA A 82 1.77 24.35 2.94
N ARG A 83 2.58 23.36 3.31
CA ARG A 83 3.58 22.76 2.42
C ARG A 83 2.95 22.10 1.20
N LEU A 84 1.88 21.32 1.39
CA LEU A 84 1.19 20.68 0.26
C LEU A 84 0.63 21.74 -0.70
N PHE A 85 -0.10 22.73 -0.20
CA PHE A 85 -0.68 23.79 -1.01
C PHE A 85 0.35 24.69 -1.70
N ALA A 86 1.53 24.88 -1.08
CA ALA A 86 2.65 25.61 -1.68
C ALA A 86 3.38 24.82 -2.77
N THR A 87 3.22 23.49 -2.82
CA THR A 87 3.98 22.65 -3.75
C THR A 87 3.60 22.99 -5.20
N PRO A 88 4.57 23.35 -6.08
CA PRO A 88 4.32 23.53 -7.50
C PRO A 88 3.74 22.26 -8.13
N ARG A 89 2.71 22.39 -8.98
CA ARG A 89 2.03 21.24 -9.58
C ARG A 89 2.97 20.39 -10.45
N GLY A 90 3.85 21.02 -11.23
CA GLY A 90 4.89 20.30 -11.99
C GLY A 90 5.81 19.46 -11.10
N GLN A 91 6.32 20.03 -10.00
CA GLN A 91 7.16 19.31 -9.03
C GLN A 91 6.41 18.16 -8.36
N ALA A 92 5.12 18.35 -8.08
CA ALA A 92 4.27 17.32 -7.50
C ALA A 92 4.15 16.11 -8.44
N VAL A 93 3.91 16.33 -9.73
CA VAL A 93 3.85 15.28 -10.76
C VAL A 93 5.21 14.57 -10.91
N GLU A 94 6.32 15.30 -10.97
CA GLU A 94 7.65 14.70 -11.07
C GLU A 94 8.03 13.84 -9.86
N SER A 95 7.66 14.29 -8.66
CA SER A 95 7.94 13.55 -7.43
C SER A 95 7.09 12.29 -7.33
N TRP A 96 5.81 12.39 -7.70
CA TRP A 96 4.92 11.25 -7.81
C TRP A 96 5.41 10.23 -8.85
N LEU A 97 5.81 10.65 -10.05
CA LEU A 97 6.35 9.74 -11.07
C LEU A 97 7.59 8.97 -10.57
N ARG A 98 8.50 9.65 -9.86
CA ARG A 98 9.66 9.00 -9.23
C ARG A 98 9.25 7.99 -8.16
N ALA A 99 8.23 8.30 -7.36
CA ALA A 99 7.71 7.37 -6.35
C ALA A 99 7.04 6.14 -7.00
N VAL A 100 6.23 6.33 -8.04
CA VAL A 100 5.61 5.25 -8.83
C VAL A 100 6.67 4.32 -9.43
N GLU A 101 7.73 4.89 -10.00
CA GLU A 101 8.86 4.12 -10.56
C GLU A 101 9.62 3.37 -9.47
N ALA A 102 9.95 4.04 -8.36
CA ALA A 102 10.66 3.44 -7.23
C ALA A 102 9.86 2.29 -6.60
N ALA A 103 8.55 2.45 -6.45
CA ALA A 103 7.63 1.43 -5.95
C ALA A 103 7.30 0.35 -6.99
N ARG A 104 7.61 0.58 -8.27
CA ARG A 104 7.31 -0.31 -9.41
C ARG A 104 5.82 -0.61 -9.55
N VAL A 105 4.99 0.41 -9.35
CA VAL A 105 3.52 0.30 -9.46
C VAL A 105 2.96 0.88 -10.76
N GLY A 106 3.84 1.39 -11.64
CA GLY A 106 3.45 1.85 -12.98
C GLY A 106 2.93 0.70 -13.86
N HIS A 107 1.85 0.94 -14.61
CA HIS A 107 1.22 -0.07 -15.46
C HIS A 107 0.59 0.52 -16.73
N SER A 108 0.23 -0.34 -17.69
CA SER A 108 -0.20 0.07 -19.05
C SER A 108 -1.51 0.87 -19.11
N ASN A 109 -2.35 0.82 -18.07
CA ASN A 109 -3.56 1.66 -18.01
C ASN A 109 -3.27 3.11 -17.59
N MET A 110 -2.08 3.41 -17.06
CA MET A 110 -1.65 4.78 -16.76
C MET A 110 -1.29 5.51 -18.04
N ALA A 111 -1.41 6.85 -18.03
CA ALA A 111 -1.00 7.65 -19.19
C ALA A 111 0.52 7.54 -19.42
N GLU A 112 0.93 7.48 -20.69
CA GLU A 112 2.35 7.48 -21.07
C GLU A 112 3.04 8.82 -20.78
N ARG A 113 2.26 9.91 -20.71
CA ARG A 113 2.73 11.27 -20.45
C ARG A 113 1.76 12.01 -19.56
N TYR A 114 2.29 12.77 -18.62
CA TYR A 114 1.53 13.64 -17.73
C TYR A 114 1.87 15.10 -18.00
N ALA A 115 0.85 15.96 -17.97
CA ALA A 115 1.07 17.40 -18.06
C ALA A 115 1.75 17.91 -16.79
N LEU A 116 2.59 18.94 -16.94
CA LEU A 116 3.22 19.67 -15.83
C LEU A 116 2.60 21.07 -15.75
N PRO A 117 1.37 21.21 -15.20
CA PRO A 117 0.69 22.49 -15.19
C PRO A 117 1.43 23.51 -14.30
N PRO A 118 1.37 24.81 -14.62
CA PRO A 118 1.99 25.86 -13.80
C PRO A 118 1.24 26.09 -12.49
N GLY A 119 1.78 26.88 -11.57
CA GLY A 119 1.12 27.20 -10.29
C GLY A 119 1.25 26.09 -9.24
N SER A 120 0.61 26.27 -8.08
CA SER A 120 0.71 25.36 -6.94
C SER A 120 -0.54 24.49 -6.76
N LEU A 121 -0.43 23.44 -5.95
CA LEU A 121 -1.56 22.55 -5.62
C LEU A 121 -2.72 23.28 -4.93
N ALA A 122 -2.48 24.45 -4.33
CA ALA A 122 -3.55 25.31 -3.81
C ALA A 122 -4.63 25.64 -4.87
N ALA A 123 -4.25 25.68 -6.16
CA ALA A 123 -5.18 25.96 -7.25
C ALA A 123 -6.25 24.86 -7.43
N GLU A 124 -5.98 23.63 -6.98
CA GLU A 124 -6.94 22.52 -7.03
C GLU A 124 -7.98 22.58 -5.92
N VAL A 125 -7.81 23.48 -4.94
CA VAL A 125 -8.61 23.51 -3.71
C VAL A 125 -9.17 24.91 -3.50
N PRO A 126 -10.49 25.14 -3.66
CA PRO A 126 -11.07 26.46 -3.47
C PRO A 126 -10.95 26.93 -2.01
N PRO A 127 -10.94 28.25 -1.73
CA PRO A 127 -10.74 28.76 -0.36
C PRO A 127 -11.69 28.21 0.69
N ALA A 128 -12.94 27.89 0.34
CA ALA A 128 -13.90 27.26 1.25
C ALA A 128 -13.46 25.86 1.67
N LEU A 129 -12.94 25.05 0.73
CA LEU A 129 -12.42 23.72 1.04
C LEU A 129 -11.07 23.82 1.78
N GLN A 130 -10.21 24.78 1.45
CA GLN A 130 -8.97 25.01 2.21
C GLN A 130 -9.25 25.27 3.69
N ARG A 131 -10.22 26.17 4.01
CA ARG A 131 -10.66 26.43 5.39
C ARG A 131 -11.14 25.17 6.10
N TRP A 132 -11.94 24.37 5.41
CA TRP A 132 -12.42 23.11 5.97
C TRP A 132 -11.26 22.16 6.25
N LEU A 133 -10.36 21.93 5.28
CA LEU A 133 -9.24 20.97 5.42
C LEU A 133 -8.29 21.33 6.57
N ILE A 134 -7.92 22.61 6.70
CA ILE A 134 -7.03 23.07 7.77
C ILE A 134 -7.74 23.18 9.13
N GLY A 135 -9.07 23.32 9.12
CA GLY A 135 -9.91 23.43 10.30
C GLY A 135 -10.34 22.11 10.92
N GLN A 136 -9.99 20.97 10.32
CA GLN A 136 -10.36 19.63 10.78
C GLN A 136 -9.12 18.82 11.18
N PRO A 137 -8.64 18.89 12.44
CA PRO A 137 -7.42 18.22 12.87
C PRO A 137 -7.45 16.70 12.71
N ASP A 138 -8.60 16.06 12.97
CA ASP A 138 -8.74 14.60 12.83
C ASP A 138 -8.67 14.17 11.36
N PHE A 139 -9.33 14.92 10.47
CA PHE A 139 -9.23 14.69 9.03
C PHE A 139 -7.82 14.94 8.52
N ALA A 140 -7.16 16.02 8.96
CA ALA A 140 -5.80 16.33 8.55
C ALA A 140 -4.82 15.22 8.94
N ARG A 141 -4.95 14.68 10.16
CA ARG A 141 -4.19 13.51 10.60
C ARG A 141 -4.46 12.33 9.68
N GLU A 142 -5.73 11.98 9.48
CA GLU A 142 -6.11 10.84 8.64
C GLU A 142 -5.58 10.99 7.21
N PHE A 143 -5.73 12.17 6.61
CA PHE A 143 -5.21 12.53 5.30
C PHE A 143 -3.70 12.28 5.23
N PHE A 144 -2.91 12.86 6.13
CA PHE A 144 -1.44 12.72 6.07
C PHE A 144 -0.91 11.35 6.48
N THR A 145 -1.73 10.53 7.14
CA THR A 145 -1.40 9.11 7.39
C THR A 145 -1.83 8.18 6.25
N THR A 146 -2.81 8.59 5.44
CA THR A 146 -3.35 7.79 4.34
C THR A 146 -2.65 8.13 3.03
N PHE A 147 -2.45 9.42 2.75
CA PHE A 147 -1.83 9.92 1.52
C PHE A 147 -0.38 9.43 1.40
N ASP A 148 -0.14 8.59 0.40
CA ASP A 148 1.15 7.96 0.09
C ASP A 148 1.87 8.70 -1.05
N ASP A 149 3.18 8.49 -1.19
CA ASP A 149 3.98 9.11 -2.25
C ASP A 149 3.57 8.62 -3.65
N VAL A 150 2.90 7.46 -3.74
CA VAL A 150 2.36 6.92 -5.00
C VAL A 150 0.95 7.43 -5.35
N ASP A 151 0.30 8.18 -4.45
CA ASP A 151 -0.98 8.82 -4.76
C ASP A 151 -0.76 10.08 -5.60
N GLN A 152 -1.54 10.26 -6.66
CA GLN A 152 -1.42 11.41 -7.56
C GLN A 152 -2.02 12.65 -6.89
N PRO A 153 -1.21 13.65 -6.48
CA PRO A 153 -1.67 14.75 -5.61
C PRO A 153 -2.70 15.68 -6.26
N ILE A 154 -2.59 15.94 -7.56
CA ILE A 154 -3.54 16.80 -8.30
C ILE A 154 -4.90 16.11 -8.38
N GLU A 155 -4.94 14.83 -8.73
CA GLU A 155 -6.18 14.06 -8.88
C GLU A 155 -6.84 13.83 -7.53
N VAL A 156 -6.10 13.47 -6.47
CA VAL A 156 -6.63 13.36 -5.11
C VAL A 156 -7.33 14.65 -4.69
N LEU A 157 -6.66 15.80 -4.82
CA LEU A 157 -7.24 17.11 -4.45
C LEU A 157 -8.41 17.50 -5.35
N SER A 158 -8.34 17.20 -6.65
CA SER A 158 -9.41 17.43 -7.61
C SER A 158 -10.66 16.61 -7.28
N ILE A 159 -10.51 15.34 -6.90
CA ILE A 159 -11.61 14.47 -6.47
C ILE A 159 -12.25 15.00 -5.19
N LEU A 160 -11.46 15.33 -4.17
CA LEU A 160 -11.97 15.94 -2.94
C LEU A 160 -12.74 17.24 -3.22
N ARG A 161 -12.20 18.11 -4.09
CA ARG A 161 -12.89 19.32 -4.55
C ARG A 161 -14.23 19.00 -5.21
N ARG A 162 -14.27 18.04 -6.13
CA ARG A 162 -15.49 17.66 -6.86
C ARG A 162 -16.57 17.13 -5.93
N ILE A 163 -16.21 16.26 -4.98
CA ILE A 163 -17.14 15.72 -3.99
C ILE A 163 -17.65 16.84 -3.07
N HIS A 164 -16.74 17.66 -2.53
CA HIS A 164 -17.11 18.78 -1.67
C HIS A 164 -18.01 19.79 -2.39
N ALA A 165 -17.70 20.15 -3.65
CA ALA A 165 -18.50 21.09 -4.44
C ALA A 165 -19.91 20.57 -4.72
N ALA A 166 -20.08 19.25 -4.89
CA ALA A 166 -21.39 18.64 -5.11
C ALA A 166 -22.28 18.72 -3.86
N SER A 167 -21.71 18.52 -2.66
CA SER A 167 -22.44 18.65 -1.39
C SER A 167 -21.49 18.82 -0.19
N PRO A 168 -21.22 20.05 0.27
CA PRO A 168 -20.32 20.31 1.40
C PRO A 168 -20.75 19.64 2.72
N ALA A 169 -22.06 19.64 3.01
CA ALA A 169 -22.59 19.02 4.22
C ALA A 169 -22.37 17.50 4.23
N LEU A 170 -22.72 16.83 3.12
CA LEU A 170 -22.49 15.38 3.00
C LEU A 170 -21.00 15.03 3.00
N PHE A 171 -20.14 15.85 2.39
CA PHE A 171 -18.69 15.70 2.47
C PHE A 171 -18.19 15.75 3.92
N ALA A 172 -18.67 16.70 4.72
CA ALA A 172 -18.30 16.80 6.13
C ALA A 172 -18.74 15.56 6.93
N ASP A 173 -19.93 15.01 6.66
CA ASP A 173 -20.46 13.82 7.32
C ASP A 173 -19.72 12.51 6.93
N TYR A 174 -19.10 12.49 5.74
CA TYR A 174 -18.48 11.30 5.15
C TYR A 174 -17.05 11.58 4.64
N ALA A 175 -16.29 12.40 5.35
CA ALA A 175 -14.99 12.85 4.88
C ALA A 175 -13.99 11.71 4.64
N SER A 176 -13.96 10.70 5.51
CA SER A 176 -13.11 9.50 5.34
C SER A 176 -13.50 8.67 4.11
N LEU A 177 -14.78 8.66 3.73
CA LEU A 177 -15.23 8.04 2.48
C LEU A 177 -14.78 8.85 1.26
N ALA A 178 -14.87 10.17 1.34
CA ALA A 178 -14.36 11.04 0.27
C ALA A 178 -12.85 10.86 0.08
N LEU A 179 -12.09 10.75 1.18
CA LEU A 179 -10.65 10.47 1.15
C LEU A 179 -10.34 9.10 0.55
N ALA A 180 -11.04 8.05 0.97
CA ALA A 180 -10.87 6.70 0.41
C ALA A 180 -11.11 6.66 -1.10
N ILE A 181 -12.15 7.36 -1.59
CA ILE A 181 -12.40 7.49 -3.04
C ILE A 181 -11.27 8.27 -3.69
N ALA A 182 -10.83 9.38 -3.09
CA ALA A 182 -9.78 10.22 -3.68
C ALA A 182 -8.47 9.46 -3.90
N VAL A 183 -8.03 8.64 -2.94
CA VAL A 183 -6.77 7.87 -3.04
C VAL A 183 -6.87 6.54 -3.80
N VAL A 184 -8.08 6.10 -4.15
CA VAL A 184 -8.28 4.87 -4.97
C VAL A 184 -8.56 5.23 -6.44
N TYR A 185 -9.10 6.42 -6.70
CA TYR A 185 -9.58 6.86 -8.02
C TYR A 185 -8.63 7.86 -8.69
N ASP A 186 -7.52 8.22 -8.04
CA ASP A 186 -6.51 9.14 -8.54
C ASP A 186 -5.76 8.60 -9.77
N VAL A 187 -5.64 7.27 -9.87
CA VAL A 187 -5.09 6.57 -11.03
C VAL A 187 -6.00 5.43 -11.48
N PRO A 188 -6.05 5.10 -12.80
CA PRO A 188 -6.85 3.97 -13.28
C PRO A 188 -6.31 2.63 -12.72
N PRO A 189 -7.16 1.62 -12.50
CA PRO A 189 -6.71 0.30 -12.05
C PRO A 189 -5.80 -0.41 -13.08
N PRO A 190 -4.94 -1.36 -12.68
CA PRO A 190 -4.10 -2.11 -13.59
C PRO A 190 -4.90 -3.12 -14.45
N PRO A 191 -4.35 -3.58 -15.58
CA PRO A 191 -5.06 -4.44 -16.54
C PRO A 191 -5.37 -5.85 -16.02
N ASP A 192 -4.78 -6.27 -14.92
CA ASP A 192 -5.00 -7.57 -14.28
C ASP A 192 -5.88 -7.49 -13.02
N TRP A 193 -6.29 -6.30 -12.57
CA TRP A 193 -7.22 -6.15 -11.45
C TRP A 193 -8.67 -6.42 -11.88
N PRO A 194 -9.53 -7.03 -11.07
CA PRO A 194 -9.22 -7.72 -9.81
C PRO A 194 -8.55 -9.08 -10.03
N HIS A 195 -8.66 -9.66 -11.23
CA HIS A 195 -7.89 -10.83 -11.67
C HIS A 195 -7.75 -10.89 -13.20
N GLY A 196 -6.75 -11.65 -13.67
CA GLY A 196 -6.42 -11.80 -15.10
C GLY A 196 -7.20 -12.88 -15.87
N GLN A 197 -8.11 -13.62 -15.22
CA GLN A 197 -8.81 -14.77 -15.84
C GLN A 197 -10.08 -14.38 -16.61
N VAL A 198 -10.25 -13.09 -16.92
CA VAL A 198 -11.39 -12.54 -17.67
C VAL A 198 -10.88 -11.55 -18.71
N ALA A 199 -11.36 -11.70 -19.94
CA ALA A 199 -11.02 -10.80 -21.03
C ALA A 199 -11.47 -9.35 -20.70
N ALA A 200 -10.63 -8.36 -21.02
CA ALA A 200 -10.90 -6.95 -20.73
C ALA A 200 -12.22 -6.41 -21.31
N ARG A 201 -12.69 -6.97 -22.44
CA ARG A 201 -14.00 -6.62 -23.01
C ARG A 201 -15.18 -6.98 -22.10
N LEU A 202 -15.05 -8.01 -21.27
CA LEU A 202 -16.12 -8.50 -20.37
C LEU A 202 -16.05 -7.87 -18.99
N LEU A 203 -14.82 -7.52 -18.56
CA LEU A 203 -14.55 -6.80 -17.33
C LEU A 203 -13.64 -5.60 -17.65
N PRO A 204 -14.21 -4.40 -17.91
CA PRO A 204 -13.46 -3.24 -18.39
C PRO A 204 -12.48 -2.60 -17.39
N ARG A 205 -12.51 -3.01 -16.11
CA ARG A 205 -11.60 -2.52 -15.05
C ARG A 205 -11.65 -1.01 -14.88
N ARG A 206 -12.86 -0.46 -14.86
CA ARG A 206 -13.11 0.97 -14.71
C ARG A 206 -13.86 1.22 -13.42
N LEU A 207 -13.35 2.17 -12.64
CA LEU A 207 -14.04 2.71 -11.49
C LEU A 207 -15.16 3.66 -11.96
N PRO A 208 -16.26 3.79 -11.20
CA PRO A 208 -17.33 4.76 -11.48
C PRO A 208 -16.84 6.21 -11.36
N ASP A 209 -17.68 7.18 -11.71
CA ASP A 209 -17.39 8.58 -11.40
C ASP A 209 -17.27 8.79 -9.88
N PRO A 210 -16.25 9.51 -9.37
CA PRO A 210 -16.01 9.64 -7.93
C PRO A 210 -17.15 10.36 -7.16
N VAL A 211 -17.90 11.26 -7.79
CA VAL A 211 -19.05 11.92 -7.15
C VAL A 211 -20.25 10.97 -7.12
N GLU A 212 -20.47 10.21 -8.19
CA GLU A 212 -21.51 9.19 -8.24
C GLU A 212 -21.25 8.08 -7.21
N ALA A 213 -20.00 7.60 -7.17
CA ALA A 213 -19.44 6.70 -6.17
C ALA A 213 -19.77 7.19 -4.76
N PHE A 214 -19.24 8.36 -4.39
CA PHE A 214 -19.43 8.93 -3.06
C PHE A 214 -20.90 8.97 -2.65
N ASN A 215 -21.76 9.46 -3.55
CA ASN A 215 -23.19 9.53 -3.30
C ASN A 215 -23.85 8.14 -3.16
N HIS A 216 -23.39 7.13 -3.89
CA HIS A 216 -23.89 5.76 -3.77
C HIS A 216 -23.65 5.21 -2.37
N TRP A 217 -22.40 5.19 -1.90
CA TRP A 217 -22.05 4.63 -0.59
C TRP A 217 -22.58 5.49 0.57
N ALA A 218 -22.59 6.82 0.45
CA ALA A 218 -23.21 7.68 1.46
C ALA A 218 -24.73 7.44 1.58
N ARG A 219 -25.46 7.24 0.47
CA ARG A 219 -26.89 6.87 0.50
C ARG A 219 -27.11 5.48 1.08
N LEU A 220 -26.23 4.53 0.76
CA LEU A 220 -26.27 3.18 1.32
C LEU A 220 -26.18 3.22 2.86
N ASP A 221 -25.25 4.01 3.41
CA ASP A 221 -25.10 4.16 4.86
C ASP A 221 -26.27 4.90 5.50
N ARG A 222 -26.73 6.00 4.89
CA ARG A 222 -27.86 6.80 5.41
C ARG A 222 -29.18 6.04 5.43
N SER A 223 -29.39 5.10 4.51
CA SER A 223 -30.59 4.25 4.50
C SER A 223 -30.53 3.11 5.53
N GLY A 224 -29.38 2.92 6.20
CA GLY A 224 -29.16 1.83 7.13
C GLY A 224 -29.00 0.47 6.45
N ALA A 225 -28.75 0.46 5.14
CA ALA A 225 -28.62 -0.78 4.36
C ALA A 225 -27.16 -1.27 4.24
N SER A 226 -26.20 -0.52 4.79
CA SER A 226 -24.82 -0.95 4.99
C SER A 226 -24.68 -1.90 6.18
N VAL A 227 -23.77 -2.87 6.08
CA VAL A 227 -23.44 -3.80 7.17
C VAL A 227 -22.60 -3.09 8.24
N HIS A 228 -21.62 -2.29 7.81
CA HIS A 228 -20.85 -1.41 8.69
C HIS A 228 -21.34 0.02 8.54
N ARG A 229 -21.25 0.80 9.62
CA ARG A 229 -21.50 2.25 9.56
C ARG A 229 -20.34 2.92 8.85
N LEU A 230 -20.49 3.21 7.56
CA LEU A 230 -19.42 3.72 6.71
C LEU A 230 -18.87 5.05 7.23
N ARG A 231 -19.72 5.92 7.77
CA ARG A 231 -19.30 7.18 8.42
C ARG A 231 -18.37 7.02 9.63
N ARG A 232 -18.16 5.80 10.13
CA ARG A 232 -17.29 5.49 11.28
C ARG A 232 -16.03 4.72 10.91
N LEU A 233 -15.94 4.23 9.67
CA LEU A 233 -14.76 3.54 9.20
C LEU A 233 -13.73 4.58 8.71
N PRO A 234 -12.44 4.39 9.01
CA PRO A 234 -11.41 5.24 8.44
C PRO A 234 -11.22 4.97 6.94
N ALA A 235 -10.61 5.92 6.25
CA ALA A 235 -10.28 5.83 4.83
C ALA A 235 -9.42 4.58 4.51
N SER A 236 -8.54 4.20 5.44
CA SER A 236 -7.69 3.02 5.35
C SER A 236 -8.46 1.69 5.30
N GLU A 237 -9.70 1.65 5.79
CA GLU A 237 -10.60 0.50 5.67
C GLU A 237 -11.61 0.70 4.52
N LEU A 238 -12.11 1.93 4.33
CA LEU A 238 -13.06 2.26 3.27
C LEU A 238 -12.49 2.08 1.86
N LYS A 239 -11.16 2.14 1.69
CA LYS A 239 -10.53 1.85 0.39
C LYS A 239 -10.85 0.46 -0.15
N PHE A 240 -11.14 -0.52 0.73
CA PHE A 240 -11.54 -1.89 0.37
C PHE A 240 -13.06 -2.05 0.15
N VAL A 241 -13.81 -0.93 0.20
CA VAL A 241 -15.23 -0.86 -0.17
C VAL A 241 -15.37 -0.23 -1.56
N VAL A 242 -14.67 0.90 -1.75
CA VAL A 242 -14.88 1.79 -2.91
C VAL A 242 -14.19 1.31 -4.18
N ASP A 243 -13.30 0.32 -4.09
CA ASP A 243 -12.68 -0.37 -5.22
C ASP A 243 -13.63 -1.43 -5.82
N ALA A 244 -14.90 -1.09 -6.02
CA ALA A 244 -15.84 -2.00 -6.64
C ALA A 244 -15.55 -2.15 -8.15
N SER A 245 -15.35 -3.38 -8.60
CA SER A 245 -15.12 -3.69 -10.03
C SER A 245 -16.43 -3.89 -10.80
N ALA A 246 -17.48 -4.32 -10.10
CA ALA A 246 -18.82 -4.40 -10.64
C ALA A 246 -19.45 -2.99 -10.75
N PRO A 247 -20.22 -2.68 -11.82
CA PRO A 247 -20.96 -1.42 -11.93
C PRO A 247 -21.92 -1.20 -10.76
N LEU A 248 -22.19 0.07 -10.40
CA LEU A 248 -23.08 0.41 -9.27
C LEU A 248 -24.49 -0.19 -9.40
N THR A 249 -25.01 -0.33 -10.62
CA THR A 249 -26.30 -0.98 -10.90
C THR A 249 -26.29 -2.47 -10.55
N GLU A 250 -25.15 -3.12 -10.75
CA GLU A 250 -24.94 -4.52 -10.41
C GLU A 250 -24.70 -4.72 -8.91
N LEU A 251 -24.02 -3.79 -8.25
CA LEU A 251 -23.94 -3.77 -6.78
C LEU A 251 -25.35 -3.65 -6.17
N ALA A 252 -26.19 -2.76 -6.69
CA ALA A 252 -27.58 -2.64 -6.22
C ALA A 252 -28.38 -3.94 -6.43
N TRP A 253 -28.11 -4.70 -7.51
CA TRP A 253 -28.68 -6.04 -7.68
C TRP A 253 -28.13 -7.01 -6.63
N ALA A 254 -26.82 -7.06 -6.42
CA ALA A 254 -26.18 -7.98 -5.48
C ALA A 254 -26.64 -7.75 -4.05
N GLN A 255 -26.83 -6.49 -3.64
CA GLN A 255 -27.38 -6.12 -2.35
C GLN A 255 -28.74 -6.80 -2.07
N ARG A 256 -29.58 -6.96 -3.09
CA ARG A 256 -30.90 -7.61 -2.97
C ARG A 256 -30.82 -9.13 -2.99
N GLN A 257 -29.84 -9.70 -3.69
CA GLN A 257 -29.72 -11.15 -3.85
C GLN A 257 -28.87 -11.82 -2.76
N VAL A 258 -27.88 -11.11 -2.22
CA VAL A 258 -26.92 -11.67 -1.25
C VAL A 258 -27.17 -11.09 0.14
N THR A 259 -28.04 -11.75 0.88
CA THR A 259 -28.57 -11.27 2.17
C THR A 259 -27.91 -11.89 3.41
N TRP A 260 -26.78 -12.59 3.25
CA TRP A 260 -26.07 -13.24 4.35
C TRP A 260 -25.76 -12.29 5.52
N PRO A 261 -25.99 -12.67 6.78
CA PRO A 261 -25.53 -11.91 7.94
C PRO A 261 -24.00 -11.78 7.95
N LEU A 262 -23.46 -10.72 8.58
CA LEU A 262 -22.01 -10.50 8.66
C LEU A 262 -21.24 -11.71 9.21
N ALA A 263 -21.77 -12.37 10.24
CA ALA A 263 -21.15 -13.54 10.87
C ALA A 263 -21.09 -14.78 9.96
N GLN A 264 -21.89 -14.81 8.89
CA GLN A 264 -21.98 -15.93 7.94
C GLN A 264 -21.60 -15.48 6.53
N PHE A 265 -20.96 -14.32 6.39
CA PHE A 265 -20.75 -13.72 5.07
C PHE A 265 -19.82 -14.55 4.18
N SER A 266 -18.99 -15.43 4.76
CA SER A 266 -18.21 -16.42 4.02
C SER A 266 -19.05 -17.28 3.08
N GLN A 267 -20.32 -17.54 3.42
CA GLN A 267 -21.25 -18.32 2.60
C GLN A 267 -21.58 -17.66 1.26
N ALA A 268 -21.25 -16.37 1.06
CA ALA A 268 -21.36 -15.73 -0.26
C ALA A 268 -20.46 -16.39 -1.32
N TYR A 269 -19.33 -16.98 -0.90
CA TYR A 269 -18.43 -17.73 -1.78
C TYR A 269 -19.08 -19.02 -2.28
N ASP A 270 -19.68 -19.77 -1.36
CA ASP A 270 -20.27 -21.08 -1.64
C ASP A 270 -21.62 -21.00 -2.39
N GLN A 271 -22.22 -19.82 -2.50
CA GLN A 271 -23.40 -19.60 -3.36
C GLN A 271 -23.11 -19.88 -4.83
N ILE A 272 -21.85 -19.74 -5.25
CA ILE A 272 -21.44 -19.97 -6.62
C ILE A 272 -21.05 -21.42 -6.79
N ARG A 273 -21.85 -22.17 -7.56
CA ARG A 273 -21.55 -23.57 -7.90
C ARG A 273 -20.17 -23.70 -8.54
N TYR A 274 -19.32 -24.53 -7.96
CA TYR A 274 -17.98 -24.80 -8.50
C TYR A 274 -18.06 -25.55 -9.84
N ARG A 275 -17.32 -25.09 -10.84
CA ARG A 275 -17.26 -25.67 -12.20
C ARG A 275 -16.03 -26.56 -12.36
N GLU A 276 -16.11 -27.80 -11.85
CA GLU A 276 -15.03 -28.80 -12.00
C GLU A 276 -14.71 -29.12 -13.46
N ASP A 277 -15.71 -29.07 -14.35
CA ASP A 277 -15.53 -29.29 -15.78
C ASP A 277 -14.55 -28.29 -16.41
N ARG A 278 -14.54 -27.04 -15.93
CA ARG A 278 -13.56 -26.03 -16.36
C ARG A 278 -12.15 -26.38 -15.90
N LEU A 279 -11.99 -26.88 -14.68
CA LEU A 279 -10.69 -27.29 -14.16
C LEU A 279 -10.13 -28.49 -14.93
N GLN A 280 -10.96 -29.52 -15.16
CA GLN A 280 -10.59 -30.72 -15.92
C GLN A 280 -10.18 -30.40 -17.37
N LYS A 281 -10.87 -29.44 -18.00
CA LYS A 281 -10.56 -28.97 -19.36
C LYS A 281 -9.46 -27.90 -19.41
N GLN A 282 -8.87 -27.53 -18.27
CA GLN A 282 -7.91 -26.43 -18.14
C GLN A 282 -8.44 -25.08 -18.70
N GLN A 283 -9.75 -24.88 -18.65
CA GLN A 283 -10.44 -23.66 -19.11
C GLN A 283 -10.47 -22.60 -18.00
N PHE A 284 -9.28 -22.06 -17.70
CA PHE A 284 -9.10 -21.07 -16.63
C PHE A 284 -9.70 -19.69 -16.98
N THR A 285 -9.69 -19.30 -18.26
CA THR A 285 -10.34 -18.06 -18.70
C THR A 285 -11.86 -18.21 -18.72
N TRP A 286 -12.57 -17.18 -18.27
CA TRP A 286 -14.04 -17.17 -18.27
C TRP A 286 -14.63 -17.43 -19.67
N PRO A 287 -15.52 -18.43 -19.82
CA PRO A 287 -15.97 -18.88 -21.15
C PRO A 287 -17.24 -18.20 -21.66
N ALA A 288 -18.03 -17.55 -20.80
CA ALA A 288 -19.33 -17.00 -21.19
C ALA A 288 -19.22 -15.64 -21.90
N SER A 289 -20.34 -15.19 -22.46
CA SER A 289 -20.42 -13.94 -23.25
C SER A 289 -20.43 -12.66 -22.42
N ASP A 290 -20.73 -12.74 -21.12
CA ASP A 290 -20.63 -11.64 -20.15
C ASP A 290 -20.06 -12.13 -18.81
N TYR A 291 -19.57 -11.20 -17.98
CA TYR A 291 -18.99 -11.48 -16.67
C TYR A 291 -19.73 -10.74 -15.54
N ARG A 292 -21.05 -10.79 -15.58
CA ARG A 292 -21.93 -10.18 -14.57
C ARG A 292 -22.07 -11.07 -13.33
N LEU A 293 -22.20 -10.49 -12.14
CA LEU A 293 -22.53 -11.19 -10.90
C LEU A 293 -23.75 -12.10 -11.05
N ALA A 294 -24.80 -11.65 -11.76
CA ALA A 294 -25.98 -12.45 -12.05
C ALA A 294 -25.69 -13.67 -12.93
N THR A 295 -24.76 -13.53 -13.88
CA THR A 295 -24.31 -14.62 -14.75
C THR A 295 -23.46 -15.61 -13.97
N ILE A 296 -22.52 -15.12 -13.15
CA ILE A 296 -21.67 -15.97 -12.28
C ILE A 296 -22.54 -16.79 -11.33
N LEU A 297 -23.56 -16.18 -10.70
CA LEU A 297 -24.52 -16.86 -9.82
C LEU A 297 -25.29 -17.96 -10.56
N ARG A 298 -25.72 -17.71 -11.80
CA ARG A 298 -26.50 -18.68 -12.59
C ARG A 298 -25.65 -19.82 -13.13
N GLU A 299 -24.48 -19.51 -13.69
CA GLU A 299 -23.69 -20.47 -14.47
C GLU A 299 -22.69 -21.24 -13.61
N GLY A 300 -22.33 -20.69 -12.45
CA GLY A 300 -21.23 -21.15 -11.62
C GLY A 300 -19.88 -20.67 -12.15
N GLY A 301 -18.82 -20.96 -11.42
CA GLY A 301 -17.46 -20.56 -11.78
C GLY A 301 -16.40 -21.39 -11.06
N ILE A 302 -15.13 -21.04 -11.27
CA ILE A 302 -14.02 -21.58 -10.49
C ILE A 302 -13.70 -20.63 -9.34
N CYS A 303 -12.69 -20.95 -8.53
CA CYS A 303 -12.37 -20.24 -7.30
C CYS A 303 -12.24 -18.70 -7.43
N VAL A 304 -11.69 -18.21 -8.55
CA VAL A 304 -11.57 -16.76 -8.80
C VAL A 304 -12.93 -16.08 -9.01
N ASP A 305 -13.87 -16.77 -9.64
CA ASP A 305 -15.21 -16.26 -9.93
C ASP A 305 -16.05 -16.20 -8.65
N GLN A 306 -15.90 -17.22 -7.79
CA GLN A 306 -16.52 -17.26 -6.46
C GLN A 306 -15.99 -16.12 -5.59
N ALA A 307 -14.67 -15.91 -5.57
CA ALA A 307 -14.04 -14.82 -4.83
C ALA A 307 -14.46 -13.44 -5.35
N TYR A 308 -14.49 -13.25 -6.67
CA TYR A 308 -14.95 -12.02 -7.31
C TYR A 308 -16.40 -11.70 -6.95
N PHE A 309 -17.27 -12.72 -7.01
CA PHE A 309 -18.68 -12.57 -6.67
C PHE A 309 -18.86 -12.18 -5.20
N ALA A 310 -18.24 -12.92 -4.28
CA ALA A 310 -18.37 -12.69 -2.84
C ALA A 310 -17.82 -11.32 -2.42
N ALA A 311 -16.67 -10.90 -2.97
CA ALA A 311 -16.09 -9.59 -2.70
C ALA A 311 -17.02 -8.45 -3.16
N ASN A 312 -17.48 -8.48 -4.42
CA ASN A 312 -18.39 -7.42 -4.91
C ASN A 312 -19.75 -7.44 -4.20
N ALA A 313 -20.26 -8.61 -3.82
CA ALA A 313 -21.47 -8.71 -3.00
C ALA A 313 -21.30 -8.08 -1.60
N GLY A 314 -20.09 -8.17 -1.02
CA GLY A 314 -19.76 -7.47 0.23
C GLY A 314 -19.71 -5.96 0.05
N LYS A 315 -19.00 -5.50 -1.00
CA LYS A 315 -18.91 -4.06 -1.34
C LYS A 315 -20.28 -3.43 -1.59
N ALA A 316 -21.20 -4.17 -2.23
CA ALA A 316 -22.60 -3.77 -2.42
C ALA A 316 -23.37 -3.49 -1.12
N ARG A 317 -22.87 -4.01 0.01
CA ARG A 317 -23.44 -3.83 1.34
C ARG A 317 -22.54 -3.01 2.26
N GLY A 318 -21.56 -2.29 1.71
CA GLY A 318 -20.64 -1.47 2.48
C GLY A 318 -19.71 -2.28 3.40
N LEU A 319 -19.45 -3.54 3.06
CA LEU A 319 -18.51 -4.40 3.77
C LEU A 319 -17.13 -4.30 3.09
N PRO A 320 -16.06 -3.88 3.81
CA PRO A 320 -14.71 -3.97 3.28
C PRO A 320 -14.37 -5.42 2.90
N THR A 321 -13.97 -5.65 1.65
CA THR A 321 -13.63 -6.99 1.14
C THR A 321 -12.46 -6.94 0.18
N LEU A 322 -11.76 -8.08 0.07
CA LEU A 322 -10.60 -8.26 -0.81
C LEU A 322 -10.64 -9.63 -1.47
N LEU A 323 -10.21 -9.67 -2.73
CA LEU A 323 -9.93 -10.93 -3.42
C LEU A 323 -8.47 -11.29 -3.19
N PHE A 324 -8.24 -12.46 -2.60
CA PHE A 324 -6.92 -13.04 -2.41
C PHE A 324 -6.63 -14.11 -3.45
N ARG A 325 -5.36 -14.23 -3.82
CA ARG A 325 -4.82 -15.27 -4.68
C ARG A 325 -3.60 -15.88 -3.98
N GLY A 326 -3.42 -17.18 -4.12
CA GLY A 326 -2.30 -17.88 -3.51
C GLY A 326 -1.87 -19.09 -4.33
N ALA A 327 -0.65 -19.53 -4.08
CA ALA A 327 -0.06 -20.75 -4.62
C ALA A 327 0.27 -21.70 -3.47
N GLY A 328 -0.13 -22.97 -3.61
CA GLY A 328 0.01 -24.00 -2.59
C GLY A 328 0.78 -25.20 -3.13
N LEU A 329 0.61 -26.35 -2.46
CA LEU A 329 1.26 -27.60 -2.87
C LEU A 329 0.80 -28.06 -4.25
N ASP A 330 -0.52 -28.12 -4.45
CA ASP A 330 -1.13 -28.81 -5.60
C ASP A 330 -1.72 -27.86 -6.66
N GLY A 331 -1.73 -26.55 -6.38
CA GLY A 331 -2.22 -25.55 -7.32
C GLY A 331 -2.40 -24.14 -6.76
N ARG A 332 -2.78 -23.24 -7.67
CA ARG A 332 -3.17 -21.84 -7.42
C ARG A 332 -4.65 -21.78 -7.07
N HIS A 333 -4.99 -20.94 -6.11
CA HIS A 333 -6.34 -20.76 -5.63
C HIS A 333 -6.66 -19.28 -5.41
N ALA A 334 -7.95 -18.96 -5.41
CA ALA A 334 -8.46 -17.64 -5.12
C ALA A 334 -9.62 -17.74 -4.13
N TRP A 335 -9.59 -16.86 -3.14
CA TRP A 335 -10.60 -16.77 -2.09
C TRP A 335 -10.84 -15.29 -1.78
N PHE A 336 -11.68 -14.99 -0.80
CA PHE A 336 -11.91 -13.61 -0.41
C PHE A 336 -11.73 -13.43 1.09
N GLY A 337 -11.47 -12.19 1.49
CA GLY A 337 -11.48 -11.78 2.88
C GLY A 337 -12.45 -10.63 3.09
N TYR A 338 -12.94 -10.47 4.31
CA TYR A 338 -13.85 -9.40 4.68
C TYR A 338 -13.63 -8.92 6.11
N LEU A 339 -13.97 -7.66 6.39
CA LEU A 339 -13.89 -7.09 7.74
C LEU A 339 -15.09 -7.56 8.59
N GLY A 340 -14.88 -8.58 9.42
CA GLY A 340 -15.86 -9.07 10.39
C GLY A 340 -16.02 -8.15 11.61
N ALA A 341 -16.88 -8.56 12.55
CA ALA A 341 -17.13 -7.77 13.77
C ALA A 341 -15.90 -7.67 14.71
N SER A 342 -15.06 -8.71 14.73
CA SER A 342 -13.87 -8.79 15.59
C SER A 342 -12.55 -8.56 14.84
N GLY A 343 -12.59 -8.19 13.56
CA GLY A 343 -11.43 -8.04 12.70
C GLY A 343 -11.60 -8.77 11.37
N TRP A 344 -10.54 -8.79 10.57
CA TRP A 344 -10.56 -9.43 9.26
C TRP A 344 -10.72 -10.94 9.33
N VAL A 345 -11.60 -11.48 8.49
CA VAL A 345 -11.73 -12.90 8.18
C VAL A 345 -11.04 -13.11 6.83
N LEU A 346 -9.94 -13.87 6.80
CA LEU A 346 -9.02 -13.96 5.65
C LEU A 346 -8.92 -15.36 5.04
N ASP A 347 -9.75 -16.28 5.51
CA ASP A 347 -9.81 -17.69 5.13
C ASP A 347 -11.17 -18.06 4.51
N ALA A 348 -12.03 -17.09 4.20
CA ALA A 348 -13.34 -17.35 3.60
C ALA A 348 -13.19 -17.90 2.18
N GLY A 349 -13.40 -19.22 2.04
CA GLY A 349 -13.15 -19.96 0.82
C GLY A 349 -11.70 -20.43 0.66
N ARG A 350 -10.84 -20.38 1.69
CA ARG A 350 -9.46 -20.89 1.67
C ARG A 350 -9.43 -22.35 2.12
N TYR A 351 -9.01 -23.25 1.23
CA TYR A 351 -8.90 -24.68 1.55
C TYR A 351 -7.68 -24.94 2.46
N ALA A 352 -7.93 -25.44 3.66
CA ALA A 352 -6.90 -25.65 4.68
C ALA A 352 -5.88 -26.75 4.29
N GLU A 353 -6.34 -27.73 3.52
CA GLU A 353 -5.57 -28.91 3.09
C GLU A 353 -4.42 -28.55 2.14
N GLN A 354 -4.56 -27.44 1.40
CA GLN A 354 -3.63 -27.02 0.35
C GLN A 354 -2.44 -26.19 0.87
N ARG A 355 -2.39 -25.95 2.19
CA ARG A 355 -1.30 -25.25 2.90
C ARG A 355 -0.89 -23.93 2.24
N TYR A 356 -1.86 -23.13 1.79
CA TYR A 356 -1.59 -21.76 1.38
C TYR A 356 -0.98 -21.03 2.57
N VAL A 357 0.23 -20.51 2.41
CA VAL A 357 0.97 -19.92 3.53
C VAL A 357 0.63 -18.43 3.68
N ALA A 358 0.60 -17.69 2.57
CA ALA A 358 0.17 -16.30 2.51
C ALA A 358 -0.73 -16.05 1.28
N GLY A 359 -1.77 -15.24 1.46
CA GLY A 359 -2.59 -14.74 0.36
C GLY A 359 -2.07 -13.41 -0.17
N LEU A 360 -2.09 -13.21 -1.48
CA LEU A 360 -1.78 -11.95 -2.15
C LEU A 360 -3.05 -11.30 -2.66
N ALA A 361 -3.26 -10.03 -2.31
CA ALA A 361 -4.31 -9.18 -2.85
C ALA A 361 -3.72 -7.89 -3.45
N HIS A 362 -4.50 -7.16 -4.24
CA HIS A 362 -4.14 -5.80 -4.63
C HIS A 362 -4.55 -4.83 -3.51
N ASP A 363 -3.64 -3.97 -3.09
CA ASP A 363 -3.97 -2.78 -2.30
C ASP A 363 -4.67 -1.77 -3.22
N PRO A 364 -5.95 -1.42 -3.02
CA PRO A 364 -6.67 -0.59 -3.99
C PRO A 364 -6.17 0.85 -4.13
N GLN A 365 -5.38 1.32 -3.17
CA GLN A 365 -4.79 2.66 -3.22
C GLN A 365 -3.55 2.68 -4.12
N SER A 366 -2.62 1.76 -3.87
CA SER A 366 -1.32 1.75 -4.56
C SER A 366 -1.24 0.75 -5.73
N TRP A 367 -2.25 -0.09 -5.88
CA TRP A 367 -2.33 -1.25 -6.79
C TRP A 367 -1.24 -2.32 -6.62
N ARG A 368 -0.34 -2.14 -5.65
CA ARG A 368 0.70 -3.12 -5.30
C ARG A 368 0.08 -4.38 -4.73
N ASN A 369 0.78 -5.50 -4.89
CA ASN A 369 0.43 -6.70 -4.14
C ASN A 369 0.80 -6.50 -2.67
N PHE A 370 -0.08 -6.93 -1.78
CA PHE A 370 0.17 -7.01 -0.35
C PHE A 370 -0.38 -8.31 0.22
N THR A 371 0.13 -8.74 1.36
CA THR A 371 -0.23 -10.01 1.98
C THR A 371 -1.39 -9.89 2.96
N ASP A 372 -2.08 -11.00 3.21
CA ASP A 372 -3.03 -11.15 4.32
C ASP A 372 -2.39 -10.80 5.68
N HIS A 373 -1.11 -11.09 5.89
CA HIS A 373 -0.37 -10.68 7.08
C HIS A 373 -0.14 -9.18 7.19
N GLU A 374 0.20 -8.53 6.08
CA GLU A 374 0.33 -7.07 6.03
C GLU A 374 -1.01 -6.40 6.35
N LEU A 375 -2.11 -6.92 5.80
CA LEU A 375 -3.46 -6.45 6.13
C LEU A 375 -3.76 -6.56 7.62
N LEU A 376 -3.45 -7.70 8.25
CA LEU A 376 -3.66 -7.88 9.69
C LEU A 376 -2.89 -6.84 10.51
N PHE A 377 -1.61 -6.61 10.19
CA PHE A 377 -0.79 -5.60 10.86
C PHE A 377 -1.33 -4.16 10.66
N LEU A 378 -1.82 -3.84 9.46
CA LEU A 378 -2.41 -2.54 9.17
C LEU A 378 -3.75 -2.34 9.88
N SER A 379 -4.50 -3.42 10.11
CA SER A 379 -5.80 -3.40 10.80
C SER A 379 -5.72 -3.40 12.32
N GLU A 380 -4.52 -3.44 12.90
CA GLU A 380 -4.41 -3.52 14.35
C GLU A 380 -4.85 -2.24 15.06
N ARG A 381 -5.68 -2.44 16.09
CA ARG A 381 -6.30 -1.35 16.86
C ARG A 381 -5.32 -0.48 17.63
N PHE A 382 -4.05 -0.89 17.80
CA PHE A 382 -3.06 -0.03 18.47
C PHE A 382 -2.87 1.30 17.73
N ARG A 383 -3.10 1.32 16.41
CA ARG A 383 -2.99 2.51 15.58
C ARG A 383 -3.99 3.61 15.94
N ALA A 384 -5.09 3.25 16.60
CA ALA A 384 -6.07 4.22 17.09
C ALA A 384 -5.72 4.79 18.48
N THR A 385 -4.67 4.29 19.15
CA THR A 385 -4.34 4.71 20.52
C THR A 385 -3.61 6.05 20.55
N PRO A 386 -3.80 6.87 21.60
CA PRO A 386 -3.03 8.12 21.78
C PRO A 386 -1.51 7.89 21.82
N LEU A 387 -1.07 6.75 22.35
CA LEU A 387 0.35 6.39 22.41
C LEU A 387 0.96 6.21 21.01
N TYR A 388 0.26 5.49 20.13
CA TYR A 388 0.69 5.36 18.74
C TYR A 388 0.63 6.70 17.99
N GLN A 389 -0.41 7.51 18.21
CA GLN A 389 -0.51 8.83 17.58
C GLN A 389 0.68 9.73 17.92
N LEU A 390 1.09 9.74 19.20
CA LEU A 390 2.28 10.48 19.62
C LEU A 390 3.57 9.87 19.06
N SER A 391 3.68 8.53 19.04
CA SER A 391 4.79 7.83 18.39
C SER A 391 4.91 8.20 16.91
N GLN A 392 3.79 8.26 16.18
CA GLN A 392 3.75 8.67 14.77
C GLN A 392 4.22 10.11 14.62
N LEU A 393 3.74 11.03 15.47
CA LEU A 393 4.16 12.42 15.44
C LEU A 393 5.68 12.57 15.65
N HIS A 394 6.28 11.79 16.56
CA HIS A 394 7.74 11.77 16.73
C HIS A 394 8.47 11.29 15.46
N ALA A 395 7.96 10.26 14.77
CA ALA A 395 8.53 9.79 13.50
C ALA A 395 8.42 10.87 12.42
N ASP A 396 7.28 11.55 12.35
CA ASP A 396 7.00 12.63 11.41
C ASP A 396 7.96 13.82 11.62
N PHE A 397 8.16 14.25 12.87
CA PHE A 397 9.14 15.30 13.21
C PHE A 397 10.58 14.85 12.94
N ALA A 398 10.92 13.58 13.14
CA ALA A 398 12.24 13.05 12.80
C ALA A 398 12.53 13.19 11.30
N LEU A 399 11.56 12.88 10.44
CA LEU A 399 11.70 13.08 8.99
C LEU A 399 11.83 14.57 8.62
N GLU A 400 11.12 15.47 9.29
CA GLU A 400 11.28 16.92 9.06
C GLU A 400 12.64 17.46 9.52
N LEU A 401 13.18 16.95 10.63
CA LEU A 401 14.54 17.27 11.10
C LEU A 401 15.59 16.79 10.10
N LEU A 402 15.41 15.57 9.58
CA LEU A 402 16.28 14.99 8.57
C LEU A 402 16.29 15.81 7.27
N ARG A 403 15.11 16.24 6.78
CA ARG A 403 15.01 17.15 5.63
C ARG A 403 15.70 18.50 5.88
N GLY A 404 15.65 18.98 7.12
CA GLY A 404 16.33 20.21 7.55
C GLY A 404 17.84 20.05 7.79
N GLY A 405 18.40 18.83 7.67
CA GLY A 405 19.82 18.54 7.87
C GLY A 405 20.24 18.28 9.32
N ASP A 406 19.33 18.33 10.30
CA ASP A 406 19.64 18.02 11.71
C ASP A 406 19.47 16.52 11.99
N SER A 407 20.40 15.72 11.46
CA SER A 407 20.36 14.26 11.55
C SER A 407 20.43 13.75 12.99
N ARG A 408 21.17 14.42 13.89
CA ARG A 408 21.28 14.02 15.30
C ARG A 408 19.98 14.28 16.07
N ALA A 409 19.30 15.41 15.84
CA ALA A 409 17.97 15.61 16.40
C ALA A 409 16.95 14.62 15.81
N ALA A 410 17.05 14.31 14.52
CA ALA A 410 16.20 13.30 13.87
C ALA A 410 16.36 11.92 14.53
N VAL A 411 17.59 11.49 14.84
CA VAL A 411 17.84 10.24 15.59
C VAL A 411 17.13 10.25 16.95
N ARG A 412 17.21 11.35 17.71
CA ARG A 412 16.53 11.45 19.03
C ARG A 412 15.02 11.37 18.90
N ALA A 413 14.43 12.10 17.96
CA ALA A 413 12.99 12.08 17.72
C ALA A 413 12.51 10.69 17.27
N ALA A 414 13.20 10.04 16.32
CA ALA A 414 12.85 8.71 15.85
C ALA A 414 13.04 7.64 16.94
N ARG A 415 14.04 7.79 17.82
CA ARG A 415 14.22 6.91 18.98
C ARG A 415 13.05 7.02 19.95
N GLU A 416 12.57 8.24 20.22
CA GLU A 416 11.40 8.46 21.06
C GLU A 416 10.13 7.82 20.45
N SER A 417 9.99 7.88 19.12
CA SER A 417 8.91 7.20 18.40
C SER A 417 8.84 5.70 18.71
N VAL A 418 9.96 4.98 18.52
CA VAL A 418 9.98 3.52 18.69
C VAL A 418 9.96 3.08 20.15
N ASN A 419 10.42 3.92 21.08
CA ASN A 419 10.33 3.65 22.52
C ASN A 419 8.88 3.72 23.01
N ARG A 420 8.08 4.65 22.46
CA ARG A 420 6.65 4.80 22.81
C ARG A 420 5.79 3.68 22.26
N GLU A 421 5.97 3.35 20.99
CA GLU A 421 5.23 2.27 20.35
C GLU A 421 6.17 1.48 19.43
N PRO A 422 6.74 0.36 19.93
CA PRO A 422 7.66 -0.47 19.17
C PRO A 422 7.06 -1.07 17.90
N ARG A 423 5.72 -1.11 17.76
CA ARG A 423 5.05 -1.54 16.52
C ARG A 423 4.96 -0.45 15.47
N ASN A 424 5.44 0.76 15.74
CA ASN A 424 5.48 1.83 14.75
C ASN A 424 6.59 1.58 13.71
N LEU A 425 6.22 0.95 12.59
CA LEU A 425 7.13 0.66 11.48
C LEU A 425 7.79 1.93 10.91
N ALA A 426 7.03 3.01 10.76
CA ALA A 426 7.54 4.28 10.24
C ALA A 426 8.61 4.88 11.19
N GLY A 427 8.43 4.71 12.50
CA GLY A 427 9.42 5.12 13.50
C GLY A 427 10.76 4.40 13.33
N TRP A 428 10.75 3.09 13.11
CA TRP A 428 11.99 2.32 12.86
C TRP A 428 12.66 2.69 11.55
N GLN A 429 11.87 2.93 10.50
CA GLN A 429 12.40 3.38 9.21
C GLN A 429 13.04 4.77 9.32
N ALA A 430 12.37 5.72 9.99
CA ALA A 430 12.89 7.05 10.25
C ALA A 430 14.18 7.00 11.09
N LEU A 431 14.24 6.11 12.10
CA LEU A 431 15.42 5.96 12.94
C LEU A 431 16.62 5.47 12.11
N LEU A 432 16.46 4.41 11.33
CA LEU A 432 17.55 3.88 10.51
C LEU A 432 18.05 4.89 9.47
N ALA A 433 17.14 5.64 8.83
CA ALA A 433 17.48 6.71 7.89
C ALA A 433 18.23 7.86 8.58
N ALA A 434 17.78 8.27 9.77
CA ALA A 434 18.43 9.32 10.55
C ALA A 434 19.83 8.91 11.03
N GLN A 435 20.02 7.65 11.47
CA GLN A 435 21.32 7.12 11.86
C GLN A 435 22.30 7.08 10.67
N GLU A 436 21.81 6.67 9.50
CA GLU A 436 22.61 6.69 8.27
C GLU A 436 23.06 8.11 7.90
N ALA A 437 22.14 9.08 7.92
CA ALA A 437 22.46 10.48 7.65
C ALA A 437 23.34 11.13 8.75
N ALA A 438 23.30 10.62 9.98
CA ALA A 438 24.17 11.06 11.07
C ALA A 438 25.59 10.45 10.99
N GLY A 439 25.84 9.56 10.01
CA GLY A 439 27.11 8.86 9.86
C GLY A 439 27.35 7.81 10.94
N ASP A 440 26.30 7.25 11.54
CA ASP A 440 26.45 6.25 12.60
C ASP A 440 27.14 4.98 12.07
N PRO A 441 28.09 4.42 12.83
CA PRO A 441 28.78 3.20 12.44
C PRO A 441 27.81 2.06 12.10
N ALA A 442 28.20 1.22 11.14
CA ALA A 442 27.36 0.09 10.71
C ALA A 442 26.92 -0.81 11.87
N HIS A 443 27.80 -1.04 12.86
CA HIS A 443 27.47 -1.90 14.01
C HIS A 443 26.34 -1.32 14.90
N GLU A 444 26.21 0.01 15.00
CA GLU A 444 25.12 0.65 15.74
C GLU A 444 23.79 0.52 14.98
N ARG A 445 23.81 0.72 13.65
CA ARG A 445 22.63 0.50 12.80
C ARG A 445 22.20 -0.96 12.81
N GLU A 446 23.14 -1.89 12.84
CA GLU A 446 22.87 -3.33 13.00
C GLU A 446 22.27 -3.67 14.35
N ALA A 447 22.62 -2.97 15.44
CA ALA A 447 21.97 -3.11 16.73
C ALA A 447 20.50 -2.65 16.65
N THR A 448 20.24 -1.50 16.04
CA THR A 448 18.87 -1.02 15.77
C THR A 448 18.06 -2.02 14.93
N LEU A 449 18.66 -2.63 13.90
CA LEU A 449 18.00 -3.67 13.09
C LEU A 449 17.62 -4.90 13.93
N ARG A 450 18.46 -5.31 14.88
CA ARG A 450 18.14 -6.43 15.80
C ARG A 450 17.03 -6.06 16.77
N GLU A 451 16.98 -4.82 17.26
CA GLU A 451 15.87 -4.33 18.09
C GLU A 451 14.55 -4.32 17.30
N ALA A 452 14.55 -3.79 16.08
CA ALA A 452 13.39 -3.78 15.20
C ALA A 452 12.86 -5.20 14.94
N ARG A 453 13.75 -6.16 14.67
CA ARG A 453 13.36 -7.58 14.53
C ARG A 453 12.63 -8.11 15.76
N ARG A 454 13.12 -7.80 16.96
CA ARG A 454 12.46 -8.21 18.22
C ARG A 454 11.09 -7.57 18.36
N ALA A 455 10.96 -6.28 18.02
CA ALA A 455 9.69 -5.56 18.06
C ALA A 455 8.64 -6.18 17.12
N PHE A 456 9.07 -6.69 15.95
CA PHE A 456 8.20 -7.31 14.96
C PHE A 456 8.19 -8.84 14.97
N GLN A 457 8.64 -9.51 16.03
CA GLN A 457 8.72 -10.98 16.08
C GLN A 457 7.38 -11.71 15.87
N ARG A 458 6.25 -11.00 16.04
CA ARG A 458 4.88 -11.50 15.80
C ARG A 458 4.40 -11.31 14.35
N TYR A 459 5.16 -10.58 13.53
CA TYR A 459 4.86 -10.26 12.13
C TYR A 459 6.03 -10.75 11.26
N PRO A 460 6.00 -12.02 10.81
CA PRO A 460 7.15 -12.66 10.17
C PRO A 460 7.67 -11.91 8.93
N ASP A 461 6.79 -11.27 8.16
CA ASP A 461 7.16 -10.47 6.98
C ASP A 461 8.04 -9.27 7.37
N LEU A 462 7.61 -8.49 8.35
CA LEU A 462 8.33 -7.31 8.83
C LEU A 462 9.64 -7.69 9.52
N GLU A 463 9.61 -8.71 10.38
CA GLU A 463 10.83 -9.25 10.99
C GLU A 463 11.84 -9.69 9.94
N THR A 464 11.37 -10.41 8.91
CA THR A 464 12.21 -10.90 7.81
C THR A 464 12.81 -9.75 7.01
N ALA A 465 12.04 -8.69 6.75
CA ALA A 465 12.55 -7.49 6.07
C ALA A 465 13.72 -6.86 6.83
N PHE A 466 13.62 -6.71 8.16
CA PHE A 466 14.73 -6.21 8.98
C PHE A 466 15.90 -7.19 9.07
N ALA A 467 15.65 -8.50 9.14
CA ALA A 467 16.69 -9.53 9.11
C ALA A 467 17.49 -9.51 7.81
N ARG A 468 16.82 -9.34 6.65
CA ARG A 468 17.49 -9.25 5.35
C ARG A 468 18.40 -8.02 5.26
N ARG A 469 17.97 -6.86 5.76
CA ARG A 469 18.80 -5.65 5.84
C ARG A 469 20.03 -5.85 6.73
N LEU A 470 19.88 -6.57 7.85
CA LEU A 470 21.00 -6.91 8.73
C LEU A 470 22.01 -7.82 8.03
N ILE A 471 21.53 -8.89 7.38
CA ILE A 471 22.37 -9.82 6.61
C ILE A 471 23.14 -9.07 5.51
N GLN A 472 22.47 -8.15 4.80
CA GLN A 472 23.10 -7.32 3.78
C GLN A 472 24.22 -6.44 4.36
N SER A 473 23.99 -5.81 5.52
CA SER A 473 25.02 -5.01 6.22
C SER A 473 26.25 -5.84 6.57
N LEU A 474 26.03 -7.05 7.13
CA LEU A 474 27.11 -7.97 7.51
C LEU A 474 27.92 -8.41 6.29
N HIS A 475 27.26 -8.76 5.18
CA HIS A 475 27.95 -9.10 3.92
C HIS A 475 28.78 -7.91 3.39
N ALA A 476 28.23 -6.69 3.42
CA ALA A 476 28.94 -5.49 2.97
C ALA A 476 30.20 -5.19 3.79
N ARG A 477 30.24 -5.61 5.07
CA ARG A 477 31.42 -5.55 5.94
C ARG A 477 32.37 -6.73 5.81
N GLY A 478 32.04 -7.75 5.01
CA GLY A 478 32.82 -8.98 4.91
C GLY A 478 32.62 -9.97 6.06
N GLU A 479 31.64 -9.76 6.94
CA GLU A 479 31.33 -10.59 8.12
C GLU A 479 30.54 -11.86 7.73
N LYS A 480 31.10 -12.65 6.80
CA LYS A 480 30.40 -13.79 6.15
C LYS A 480 29.90 -14.84 7.15
N ALA A 481 30.66 -15.12 8.20
CA ALA A 481 30.27 -16.08 9.23
C ALA A 481 29.05 -15.61 10.03
N ALA A 482 29.02 -14.34 10.43
CA ALA A 482 27.89 -13.75 11.14
C ALA A 482 26.65 -13.69 10.23
N ALA A 483 26.82 -13.30 8.96
CA ALA A 483 25.74 -13.30 7.99
C ALA A 483 25.15 -14.72 7.78
N ALA A 484 26.00 -15.74 7.68
CA ALA A 484 25.56 -17.13 7.55
C ALA A 484 24.78 -17.63 8.78
N VAL A 485 25.15 -17.21 9.99
CA VAL A 485 24.39 -17.53 11.22
C VAL A 485 22.99 -16.92 11.17
N GLU A 486 22.88 -15.64 10.79
CA GLU A 486 21.59 -14.95 10.67
C GLU A 486 20.70 -15.59 9.58
N GLU A 487 21.28 -15.94 8.43
CA GLU A 487 20.58 -16.67 7.36
C GLU A 487 20.06 -18.04 7.84
N GLN A 488 20.87 -18.82 8.54
CA GLN A 488 20.46 -20.12 9.06
C GLN A 488 19.34 -20.02 10.10
N GLN A 489 19.39 -19.01 10.99
CA GLN A 489 18.35 -18.78 11.98
C GLN A 489 17.00 -18.46 11.32
N LEU A 490 17.02 -17.58 10.31
CA LEU A 490 15.82 -17.20 9.56
C LEU A 490 15.21 -18.41 8.84
N LEU A 491 16.05 -19.23 8.22
CA LEU A 491 15.61 -20.46 7.55
C LEU A 491 14.95 -21.44 8.51
N ARG A 492 15.58 -21.75 9.64
CA ARG A 492 15.03 -22.68 10.65
C ARG A 492 13.69 -22.20 11.20
N LYS A 493 13.53 -20.89 11.40
CA LYS A 493 12.29 -20.30 11.92
C LYS A 493 11.12 -20.46 10.94
N HIS A 494 11.36 -20.33 9.63
CA HIS A 494 10.30 -20.33 8.62
C HIS A 494 9.97 -21.71 8.03
N GLN A 495 10.84 -22.71 8.23
CA GLN A 495 10.68 -24.07 7.70
C GLN A 495 9.34 -24.75 8.07
N ALA A 496 8.75 -24.42 9.22
CA ALA A 496 7.53 -25.07 9.69
C ALA A 496 6.22 -24.30 9.39
N GLY A 497 6.28 -23.02 8.98
CA GLY A 497 5.08 -22.17 8.90
C GLY A 497 5.10 -20.97 7.95
N ARG A 498 6.26 -20.60 7.37
CA ARG A 498 6.41 -19.51 6.38
C ARG A 498 7.29 -19.94 5.20
N VAL A 499 6.94 -21.09 4.61
CA VAL A 499 7.68 -21.68 3.48
C VAL A 499 7.73 -20.72 2.29
N ASP A 500 6.70 -19.91 2.07
CA ASP A 500 6.63 -18.83 1.08
C ASP A 500 7.82 -17.84 1.17
N LEU A 501 8.19 -17.43 2.40
CA LEU A 501 9.34 -16.54 2.62
C LEU A 501 10.67 -17.22 2.27
N SER A 502 10.76 -18.53 2.49
CA SER A 502 11.92 -19.33 2.11
C SER A 502 12.03 -19.48 0.59
N ILE A 503 10.91 -19.69 -0.10
CA ILE A 503 10.84 -19.73 -1.57
C ILE A 503 11.21 -18.37 -2.17
N GLN A 504 10.71 -17.27 -1.60
CA GLN A 504 11.07 -15.92 -2.03
C GLN A 504 12.59 -15.68 -1.91
N GLN A 505 13.17 -16.06 -0.77
CA GLN A 505 14.62 -15.97 -0.58
C GLN A 505 15.39 -16.81 -1.62
N ALA A 506 14.93 -18.04 -1.91
CA ALA A 506 15.52 -18.88 -2.94
C ALA A 506 15.46 -18.22 -4.32
N GLY A 507 14.33 -17.60 -4.68
CA GLY A 507 14.17 -16.84 -5.91
C GLY A 507 15.13 -15.64 -6.00
N GLU A 508 15.30 -14.87 -4.92
CA GLU A 508 16.25 -13.74 -4.88
C GLU A 508 17.70 -14.20 -5.05
N ILE A 509 18.11 -15.31 -4.40
CA ILE A 509 19.43 -15.92 -4.55
C ILE A 509 19.65 -16.36 -6.00
N LEU A 510 18.65 -17.00 -6.61
CA LEU A 510 18.70 -17.43 -8.00
C LEU A 510 18.88 -16.22 -8.93
N GLN A 511 18.05 -15.19 -8.79
CA GLN A 511 18.11 -13.99 -9.64
C GLN A 511 19.47 -13.29 -9.56
N ARG A 512 20.09 -13.25 -8.38
CA ARG A 512 21.47 -12.73 -8.24
C ARG A 512 22.46 -13.57 -9.03
N SER A 513 22.41 -14.90 -8.87
CA SER A 513 23.29 -15.83 -9.58
C SER A 513 23.12 -15.76 -11.10
N LEU A 514 21.87 -15.61 -11.58
CA LEU A 514 21.59 -15.46 -13.01
C LEU A 514 22.24 -14.22 -13.62
N ARG A 515 22.37 -13.14 -12.86
CA ARG A 515 23.02 -11.88 -13.30
C ARG A 515 24.54 -11.92 -13.20
N GLU A 516 25.06 -12.49 -12.13
CA GLU A 516 26.48 -12.30 -11.73
C GLU A 516 27.38 -13.48 -12.08
N ASP A 517 26.85 -14.72 -12.03
CA ASP A 517 27.68 -15.92 -12.06
C ASP A 517 27.86 -16.50 -13.47
N ALA A 518 28.88 -17.33 -13.66
CA ALA A 518 29.02 -18.16 -14.87
C ALA A 518 28.09 -19.40 -14.83
N LEU A 519 27.79 -19.99 -15.99
CA LEU A 519 26.85 -21.12 -16.13
C LEU A 519 27.09 -22.29 -15.14
N PRO A 520 28.33 -22.77 -14.89
CA PRO A 520 28.55 -23.86 -13.93
C PRO A 520 28.14 -23.49 -12.50
N VAL A 521 28.38 -22.24 -12.09
CA VAL A 521 28.02 -21.73 -10.77
C VAL A 521 26.50 -21.55 -10.68
N ARG A 522 25.84 -21.03 -11.74
CA ARG A 522 24.37 -20.93 -11.82
C ARG A 522 23.69 -22.29 -11.66
N LEU A 523 24.19 -23.33 -12.35
CA LEU A 523 23.68 -24.70 -12.24
C LEU A 523 23.83 -25.25 -10.82
N LYS A 524 25.00 -25.05 -10.20
CA LYS A 524 25.24 -25.46 -8.81
C LYS A 524 24.35 -24.72 -7.82
N THR A 525 24.15 -23.42 -8.02
CA THR A 525 23.23 -22.61 -7.21
C THR A 525 21.80 -23.13 -7.32
N TYR A 526 21.30 -23.34 -8.55
CA TYR A 526 19.98 -23.91 -8.79
C TYR A 526 19.80 -25.27 -8.12
N GLN A 527 20.77 -26.18 -8.29
CA GLN A 527 20.70 -27.51 -7.69
C GLN A 527 20.66 -27.44 -6.16
N ARG A 528 21.49 -26.61 -5.53
CA ARG A 528 21.46 -26.39 -4.09
C ARG A 528 20.11 -25.85 -3.63
N LEU A 529 19.54 -24.88 -4.34
CA LEU A 529 18.23 -24.31 -4.02
C LEU A 529 17.13 -25.37 -4.13
N LEU A 530 17.17 -26.19 -5.17
CA LEU A 530 16.21 -27.27 -5.40
C LEU A 530 16.28 -28.32 -4.27
N GLU A 531 17.47 -28.73 -3.86
CA GLU A 531 17.67 -29.70 -2.78
C GLU A 531 17.24 -29.16 -1.41
N THR A 532 17.51 -27.87 -1.15
CA THR A 532 17.25 -27.24 0.15
C THR A 532 15.80 -26.80 0.31
N HIS A 533 15.17 -26.31 -0.76
CA HIS A 533 13.86 -25.64 -0.70
C HIS A 533 12.78 -26.30 -1.55
N GLY A 534 13.11 -27.23 -2.46
CA GLY A 534 12.12 -27.76 -3.40
C GLY A 534 11.13 -28.74 -2.79
N ARG A 535 11.56 -29.60 -1.85
CA ARG A 535 10.69 -30.66 -1.31
C ARG A 535 9.49 -30.06 -0.57
N GLY A 536 8.28 -30.34 -1.06
CA GLY A 536 7.04 -29.85 -0.45
C GLY A 536 6.82 -28.34 -0.62
N ALA A 537 7.45 -27.71 -1.62
CA ALA A 537 7.25 -26.29 -1.92
C ALA A 537 6.26 -26.02 -3.06
N GLY A 538 5.85 -27.07 -3.79
CA GLY A 538 4.73 -27.03 -4.73
C GLY A 538 4.90 -26.06 -5.89
N ILE A 539 3.78 -25.48 -6.33
CA ILE A 539 3.72 -24.63 -7.52
C ILE A 539 4.37 -23.26 -7.33
N ASP A 540 4.44 -22.73 -6.10
CA ASP A 540 5.08 -21.44 -5.84
C ASP A 540 6.60 -21.50 -6.10
N PHE A 541 7.25 -22.62 -5.73
CA PHE A 541 8.66 -22.84 -6.06
C PHE A 541 8.87 -23.04 -7.57
N PHE A 542 7.92 -23.71 -8.23
CA PHE A 542 7.94 -23.84 -9.68
C PHE A 542 7.91 -22.46 -10.37
N ASP A 543 7.04 -21.57 -9.92
CA ASP A 543 6.86 -20.24 -10.49
C ASP A 543 8.05 -19.31 -10.20
N LYS A 544 8.59 -19.34 -8.98
CA LYS A 544 9.62 -18.38 -8.54
C LYS A 544 11.06 -18.84 -8.78
N VAL A 545 11.30 -20.14 -8.94
CA VAL A 545 12.66 -20.69 -9.05
C VAL A 545 12.83 -21.53 -10.32
N VAL A 546 11.97 -22.52 -10.55
CA VAL A 546 12.13 -23.45 -11.69
C VAL A 546 11.92 -22.74 -13.02
N THR A 547 10.80 -22.04 -13.18
CA THR A 547 10.43 -21.37 -14.44
C THR A 547 11.44 -20.29 -14.84
N PRO A 548 11.83 -19.34 -13.97
CA PRO A 548 12.82 -18.32 -14.32
C PRO A 548 14.16 -18.91 -14.75
N PHE A 549 14.61 -19.97 -14.07
CA PHE A 549 15.86 -20.65 -14.43
C PHE A 549 15.79 -21.34 -15.78
N VAL A 550 14.71 -22.09 -16.03
CA VAL A 550 14.49 -22.84 -17.28
C VAL A 550 14.35 -21.90 -18.47
N LEU A 551 13.61 -20.80 -18.31
CA LEU A 551 13.45 -19.78 -19.35
C LEU A 551 14.78 -19.08 -19.65
N HIS A 552 15.55 -18.72 -18.63
CA HIS A 552 16.87 -18.13 -18.79
C HIS A 552 17.83 -19.05 -19.55
N LEU A 553 17.86 -20.35 -19.23
CA LEU A 553 18.68 -21.32 -19.97
C LEU A 553 18.22 -21.47 -21.42
N ARG A 554 16.91 -21.44 -21.68
CA ARG A 554 16.35 -21.44 -23.05
C ARG A 554 16.80 -20.23 -23.84
N GLU A 555 16.70 -19.04 -23.26
CA GLU A 555 17.13 -17.78 -23.88
C GLU A 555 18.63 -17.77 -24.20
N GLN A 556 19.44 -18.49 -23.41
CA GLN A 556 20.87 -18.70 -23.65
C GLN A 556 21.20 -19.87 -24.60
N GLY A 557 20.21 -20.48 -25.23
CA GLY A 557 20.38 -21.62 -26.14
C GLY A 557 20.79 -22.94 -25.44
N GLN A 558 20.77 -22.99 -24.11
CA GLN A 558 21.18 -24.15 -23.31
C GLN A 558 20.04 -25.16 -23.13
N LEU A 559 19.45 -25.61 -24.25
CA LEU A 559 18.26 -26.48 -24.25
C LEU A 559 18.45 -27.82 -23.50
N PRO A 560 19.60 -28.53 -23.60
CA PRO A 560 19.82 -29.75 -22.81
C PRO A 560 19.79 -29.47 -21.31
N ALA A 561 20.49 -28.42 -20.86
CA ALA A 561 20.52 -28.03 -19.45
C ALA A 561 19.14 -27.59 -18.95
N ALA A 562 18.36 -26.88 -19.78
CA ALA A 562 17.00 -26.48 -19.43
C ALA A 562 16.07 -27.69 -19.21
N ARG A 563 16.19 -28.71 -20.06
CA ARG A 563 15.42 -29.96 -19.95
C ARG A 563 15.82 -30.76 -18.72
N ASP A 564 17.12 -30.90 -18.46
CA ASP A 564 17.63 -31.59 -17.28
C ASP A 564 17.19 -30.88 -15.98
N ALA A 565 17.27 -29.55 -15.94
CA ALA A 565 16.84 -28.74 -14.81
C ALA A 565 15.34 -28.91 -14.52
N LEU A 566 14.51 -28.93 -15.58
CA LEU A 566 13.06 -29.15 -15.49
C LEU A 566 12.74 -30.58 -15.00
N GLN A 567 13.44 -31.59 -15.52
CA GLN A 567 13.24 -32.98 -15.10
C GLN A 567 13.62 -33.21 -13.62
N ARG A 568 14.76 -32.66 -13.18
CA ARG A 568 15.19 -32.75 -11.77
C ARG A 568 14.21 -32.04 -10.84
N ALA A 569 13.67 -30.89 -11.26
CA ALA A 569 12.63 -30.20 -10.51
C ALA A 569 11.37 -31.06 -10.37
N ARG A 570 10.91 -31.67 -11.47
CA ARG A 570 9.73 -32.56 -11.44
C ARG A 570 9.87 -33.69 -10.41
N GLN A 571 11.06 -34.30 -10.34
CA GLN A 571 11.35 -35.35 -9.36
C GLN A 571 11.39 -34.82 -7.93
N THR A 572 12.04 -33.68 -7.71
CA THR A 572 12.25 -33.11 -6.37
C THR A 572 10.96 -32.57 -5.76
N LEU A 573 10.12 -31.95 -6.59
CA LEU A 573 8.82 -31.41 -6.17
C LEU A 573 7.77 -32.51 -5.95
N ARG A 574 8.05 -33.78 -6.29
CA ARG A 574 7.11 -34.91 -6.20
C ARG A 574 5.78 -34.60 -6.87
N VAL A 575 5.83 -34.27 -8.16
CA VAL A 575 4.65 -33.86 -8.93
C VAL A 575 3.69 -35.04 -9.08
N GLU A 576 2.52 -34.93 -8.47
CA GLU A 576 1.45 -35.94 -8.54
C GLU A 576 0.70 -35.90 -9.88
N PRO A 577 0.27 -37.05 -10.42
CA PRO A 577 -0.51 -37.11 -11.66
C PRO A 577 -1.87 -36.41 -11.56
N GLY A 578 -2.30 -35.75 -12.63
CA GLY A 578 -3.59 -35.06 -12.74
C GLY A 578 -3.69 -33.71 -12.01
N GLY A 579 -2.64 -33.32 -11.28
CA GLY A 579 -2.57 -32.03 -10.58
C GLY A 579 -2.25 -30.84 -11.48
N GLN A 580 -2.51 -29.62 -11.02
CA GLN A 580 -2.20 -28.40 -11.78
C GLN A 580 -0.69 -28.26 -12.04
N LEU A 581 0.13 -28.62 -11.06
CA LEU A 581 1.60 -28.59 -11.17
C LEU A 581 2.10 -29.49 -12.31
N GLU A 582 1.52 -30.68 -12.50
CA GLU A 582 1.85 -31.53 -13.64
C GLU A 582 1.56 -30.84 -14.98
N GLY A 583 0.41 -30.16 -15.07
CA GLY A 583 0.04 -29.38 -16.24
C GLY A 583 1.03 -28.25 -16.56
N GLU A 584 1.58 -27.59 -15.54
CA GLU A 584 2.65 -26.59 -15.73
C GLU A 584 3.95 -27.20 -16.25
N PHE A 585 4.42 -28.30 -15.66
CA PHE A 585 5.60 -29.01 -16.14
C PHE A 585 5.44 -29.49 -17.58
N THR A 586 4.25 -29.96 -17.94
CA THR A 586 3.94 -30.44 -19.30
C THR A 586 4.00 -29.29 -20.31
N ARG A 587 3.44 -28.12 -19.96
CA ARG A 587 3.53 -26.91 -20.79
C ARG A 587 4.96 -26.42 -20.94
N ALA A 588 5.72 -26.30 -19.85
CA ALA A 588 7.12 -25.90 -19.89
C ALA A 588 7.95 -26.86 -20.76
N ALA A 589 7.73 -28.16 -20.65
CA ALA A 589 8.39 -29.15 -21.50
C ALA A 589 8.01 -29.02 -22.98
N ALA A 590 6.75 -28.72 -23.29
CA ALA A 590 6.29 -28.47 -24.65
C ALA A 590 6.91 -27.20 -25.25
N GLU A 591 7.04 -26.12 -24.47
CA GLU A 591 7.72 -24.90 -24.91
C GLU A 591 9.20 -25.13 -25.24
N LEU A 592 9.91 -25.92 -24.42
CA LEU A 592 11.29 -26.31 -24.70
C LEU A 592 11.46 -27.22 -25.94
N ARG A 593 10.37 -27.74 -26.51
CA ARG A 593 10.38 -28.50 -27.78
C ARG A 593 10.14 -27.61 -28.99
N LYS A 594 9.38 -26.51 -28.84
CA LYS A 594 9.03 -25.58 -29.93
C LYS A 594 10.19 -24.67 -30.38
N GLY A 595 11.23 -24.51 -29.56
CA GLY A 595 12.45 -23.76 -29.91
C GLY A 595 13.47 -24.56 -30.72
N ARG A 596 13.02 -25.47 -31.61
CA ARG A 596 13.88 -26.21 -32.55
C ARG A 596 13.78 -25.63 -33.94
#